data_AF-A0A7D5Z6F5-F1
#
_entry.id   AF-A0A7D5Z6F5-F1
#
_cell.length_a   1.000
_cell.length_b   1.000
_cell.length_c   1.000
_cell.angle_alpha   90.00
_cell.angle_beta   90.00
_cell.angle_gamma   90.00
#
_symmetry.space_group_name_H-M   'P 1'
#
loop_
_entity.id
_entity.type
_entity.pdbx_description
1 polymer ?
#
loop_
_entity_poly.entity_id
_entity_poly.type
_entity_poly.pdbx_seq_one_letter_code
_entity_poly.pdbx_strand_id
1 'polypeptide(L)'
;MSPSMEVISSLSTQKKFSSPSQSHVTYFPASDLRGIFDHLHRLKKTEHLHVKFDNMDTVQTNVHLFVRPTQILDSTGTFLIAGGFGGLGRAIARWMVSRGARSLILLSRSGPKNNPNAVVLLDELRARQIKFQNPRCDATNREKLLQKIARQQALAYE
;
A
#
# COMPACT_ATOMS: atom_id res chain seq x y z
N MET A 1 13.78 1.29 -26.07
CA MET A 1 12.68 2.25 -25.79
C MET A 1 11.49 1.45 -25.31
N SER A 2 10.59 2.01 -24.49
CA SER A 2 9.35 1.28 -24.15
C SER A 2 8.46 1.15 -25.39
N PRO A 3 7.62 0.11 -25.49
CA PRO A 3 6.72 -0.09 -26.64
C PRO A 3 5.84 1.13 -26.95
N SER A 4 5.46 1.88 -25.91
CA SER A 4 4.68 3.12 -26.06
C SER A 4 5.44 4.25 -26.75
N MET A 5 6.77 4.34 -26.58
CA MET A 5 7.59 5.39 -27.20
C MET A 5 7.82 5.14 -28.70
N GLU A 6 7.84 3.88 -29.14
CA GLU A 6 7.94 3.53 -30.57
C GLU A 6 6.68 3.94 -31.35
N VAL A 7 5.50 3.74 -30.74
CA VAL A 7 4.22 4.17 -31.31
C VAL A 7 4.21 5.69 -31.49
N ILE A 8 4.60 6.46 -30.46
CA ILE A 8 4.64 7.93 -30.53
C ILE A 8 5.60 8.41 -31.63
N SER A 9 6.79 7.81 -31.74
CA SER A 9 7.77 8.16 -32.77
C SER A 9 7.27 7.87 -34.19
N SER A 10 6.58 6.73 -34.38
CA SER A 10 6.01 6.38 -35.70
C SER A 10 4.88 7.32 -36.11
N LEU A 11 4.03 7.75 -35.17
CA LEU A 11 2.93 8.69 -35.42
C LEU A 11 3.42 10.12 -35.70
N SER A 12 4.51 10.54 -35.05
CA SER A 12 5.16 11.83 -35.34
C SER A 12 5.76 11.85 -36.76
N THR A 13 6.42 10.77 -37.17
CA THR A 13 6.97 10.62 -38.53
C THR A 13 5.88 10.65 -39.60
N GLN A 14 4.70 10.10 -39.29
CA GLN A 14 3.52 10.13 -40.16
C GLN A 14 2.78 11.49 -40.17
N LYS A 15 3.30 12.52 -39.48
CA LYS A 15 2.64 13.82 -39.27
C LYS A 15 1.23 13.74 -38.66
N LYS A 16 0.88 12.62 -38.02
CA LYS A 16 -0.38 12.45 -37.29
C LYS A 16 -0.32 13.05 -35.88
N PHE A 17 0.89 13.35 -35.42
CA PHE A 17 1.16 14.07 -34.19
C PHE A 17 2.16 15.18 -34.49
N SER A 18 1.84 16.41 -34.10
CA SER A 18 2.73 17.55 -34.21
C SER A 18 2.84 18.25 -32.86
N SER A 19 3.97 18.90 -32.61
CA SER A 19 4.08 19.81 -31.48
C SER A 19 2.98 20.88 -31.58
N PRO A 20 2.35 21.27 -30.45
CA PRO A 20 1.34 22.31 -30.47
C PRO A 20 1.92 23.60 -31.05
N SER A 21 1.13 24.30 -31.88
CA SER A 21 1.53 25.61 -32.39
C SER A 21 1.67 26.58 -31.21
N GLN A 22 2.74 27.39 -31.21
CA GLN A 22 3.04 28.32 -30.12
C GLN A 22 1.93 29.35 -29.84
N SER A 23 0.95 29.47 -30.73
CA SER A 23 -0.17 30.41 -30.64
C SER A 23 -1.16 30.13 -29.50
N HIS A 24 -1.23 28.91 -28.95
CA HIS A 24 -2.17 28.53 -27.88
C HIS A 24 -1.45 27.84 -26.71
N VAL A 25 -0.29 28.37 -26.33
CA VAL A 25 0.48 27.89 -25.17
C VAL A 25 0.63 29.01 -24.16
N THR A 26 0.07 28.83 -22.96
CA THR A 26 0.31 29.73 -21.82
C THR A 26 1.26 29.07 -20.83
N TYR A 27 2.22 29.85 -20.36
CA TYR A 27 3.25 29.40 -19.42
C TYR A 27 2.97 29.93 -18.02
N PHE A 28 3.17 29.07 -17.03
CA PHE A 28 3.08 29.43 -15.62
C PHE A 28 4.34 28.95 -14.88
N PRO A 29 4.84 29.70 -13.90
CA PRO A 29 5.87 29.19 -12.99
C PRO A 29 5.30 28.06 -12.13
N ALA A 30 6.15 27.15 -11.68
CA ALA A 30 5.78 26.06 -10.79
C ALA A 30 5.32 26.55 -9.41
N SER A 31 5.73 27.74 -8.98
CA SER A 31 5.22 28.36 -7.73
C SER A 31 3.76 28.78 -7.82
N ASP A 32 3.24 29.07 -9.02
CA ASP A 32 1.88 29.55 -9.21
C ASP A 32 0.93 28.45 -9.71
N LEU A 33 1.01 27.26 -9.10
CA LEU A 33 0.06 26.17 -9.40
C LEU A 33 -1.40 26.61 -9.18
N ARG A 34 -1.65 27.51 -8.22
CA ARG A 34 -2.99 28.04 -7.98
C ARG A 34 -3.49 28.85 -9.17
N GLY A 35 -2.69 29.76 -9.71
CA GLY A 35 -3.03 30.52 -10.91
C GLY A 35 -3.29 29.63 -12.12
N ILE A 36 -2.57 28.51 -12.25
CA ILE A 36 -2.84 27.51 -13.30
C ILE A 36 -4.24 26.92 -13.16
N PHE A 37 -4.60 26.45 -11.96
CA PHE A 37 -5.92 25.89 -11.74
C PHE A 37 -7.02 26.94 -11.93
N ASP A 38 -6.84 28.15 -11.44
CA ASP A 38 -7.80 29.23 -11.63
C ASP A 38 -7.98 29.58 -13.12
N HIS A 39 -6.90 29.54 -13.90
CA HIS A 39 -6.94 29.71 -15.36
C HIS A 39 -7.66 28.55 -16.05
N LEU A 40 -7.31 27.31 -15.70
CA LEU A 40 -7.97 26.09 -16.23
C LEU A 40 -9.49 26.15 -16.05
N HIS A 41 -9.97 26.56 -14.87
CA HIS A 41 -11.40 26.66 -14.59
C HIS A 41 -12.12 27.72 -15.45
N ARG A 42 -11.39 28.69 -16.00
CA ARG A 42 -11.93 29.77 -16.83
C ARG A 42 -11.78 29.52 -18.33
N LEU A 43 -11.08 28.47 -18.73
CA LEU A 43 -10.86 28.16 -20.15
C LEU A 43 -12.17 27.83 -20.86
N LYS A 44 -12.43 28.56 -21.94
CA LYS A 44 -13.58 28.32 -22.85
C LYS A 44 -13.19 27.55 -24.12
N LYS A 45 -11.89 27.36 -24.34
CA LYS A 45 -11.31 26.70 -25.51
C LYS A 45 -10.11 25.86 -25.07
N THR A 46 -9.75 24.88 -25.89
CA THR A 46 -8.57 24.05 -25.67
C THR A 46 -7.30 24.88 -25.77
N GLU A 47 -6.52 24.91 -24.69
CA GLU A 47 -5.24 25.58 -24.59
C GLU A 47 -4.23 24.64 -23.93
N HIS A 48 -2.97 24.69 -24.36
CA HIS A 48 -1.88 23.96 -23.70
C HIS A 48 -1.29 24.83 -22.58
N LEU A 49 -1.39 24.35 -21.34
CA LEU A 49 -0.77 25.03 -20.20
C LEU A 49 0.56 24.35 -19.87
N HIS A 50 1.63 25.13 -19.87
CA HIS A 50 2.98 24.64 -19.63
C HIS A 50 3.47 25.14 -18.27
N VAL A 51 3.82 24.21 -17.38
CA VAL A 51 4.45 24.55 -16.09
C VAL A 51 5.95 24.61 -16.30
N LYS A 52 6.55 25.78 -16.06
CA LYS A 52 8.00 25.98 -16.11
C LYS A 52 8.60 25.77 -14.73
N PHE A 53 9.59 24.91 -14.65
CA PHE A 53 10.41 24.72 -13.46
C PHE A 53 11.70 25.52 -13.65
N ASP A 54 11.87 26.57 -12.86
CA ASP A 54 13.09 27.38 -12.78
C ASP A 54 13.77 27.12 -11.43
N ASN A 55 15.10 27.12 -11.40
CA ASN A 55 15.88 26.89 -10.18
C ASN A 55 15.70 28.01 -9.15
N MET A 56 15.31 29.21 -9.57
CA MET A 56 15.01 30.33 -8.69
C MET A 56 13.54 30.35 -8.23
N ASP A 57 12.71 29.44 -8.75
CA ASP A 57 11.29 29.38 -8.42
C ASP A 57 11.06 28.63 -7.10
N THR A 58 10.60 29.36 -6.08
CA THR A 58 10.37 28.79 -4.74
C THR A 58 8.95 28.25 -4.64
N VAL A 59 8.81 26.93 -4.62
CA VAL A 59 7.51 26.26 -4.47
C VAL A 59 7.31 25.82 -3.02
N GLN A 60 6.24 26.28 -2.37
CA GLN A 60 5.86 25.72 -1.08
C GLN A 60 5.40 24.27 -1.27
N THR A 61 6.18 23.33 -0.75
CA THR A 61 5.82 21.91 -0.76
C THR A 61 5.41 21.47 0.63
N ASN A 62 4.24 20.86 0.73
CA ASN A 62 3.93 20.04 1.88
C ASN A 62 4.66 18.72 1.68
N VAL A 63 5.83 18.59 2.30
CA VAL A 63 6.53 17.31 2.35
C VAL A 63 5.66 16.36 3.14
N HIS A 64 4.84 15.58 2.44
CA HIS A 64 4.28 14.37 3.01
C HIS A 64 5.46 13.42 3.15
N LEU A 65 6.09 13.47 4.32
CA LEU A 65 7.11 12.52 4.71
C LEU A 65 6.46 11.15 4.57
N PHE A 66 6.78 10.44 3.48
CA PHE A 66 6.54 9.01 3.39
C PHE A 66 7.49 8.38 4.40
N VAL A 67 7.09 8.42 5.67
CA VAL A 67 7.66 7.57 6.68
C VAL A 67 7.33 6.17 6.20
N ARG A 68 8.26 5.53 5.47
CA ARG A 68 8.27 4.06 5.39
C ARG A 68 8.04 3.62 6.82
N PRO A 69 7.06 2.75 7.13
CA PRO A 69 6.98 2.17 8.44
C PRO A 69 8.37 1.61 8.76
N THR A 70 9.16 2.33 9.54
CA THR A 70 10.30 1.77 10.25
C THR A 70 9.68 0.59 10.96
N GLN A 71 10.11 -0.64 10.66
CA GLN A 71 9.51 -1.84 11.23
C GLN A 71 9.38 -1.64 12.74
N ILE A 72 8.16 -1.37 13.21
CA ILE A 72 7.90 -1.02 14.61
C ILE A 72 7.80 -2.32 15.41
N LEU A 73 7.36 -3.39 14.75
CA LEU A 73 7.23 -4.70 15.35
C LEU A 73 8.49 -5.50 15.09
N ASP A 74 9.06 -6.01 16.17
CA ASP A 74 10.18 -6.95 16.15
C ASP A 74 9.81 -8.17 15.29
N SER A 75 10.58 -8.38 14.22
CA SER A 75 10.38 -9.48 13.29
C SER A 75 10.68 -10.86 13.90
N THR A 76 11.42 -10.90 15.00
CA THR A 76 11.69 -12.13 15.77
C THR A 76 10.57 -12.46 16.75
N GLY A 77 9.74 -11.47 17.09
CA GLY A 77 8.57 -11.62 17.94
C GLY A 77 7.47 -12.49 17.33
N THR A 78 6.75 -13.21 18.20
CA THR A 78 5.51 -13.93 17.83
C THR A 78 4.31 -13.22 18.42
N PHE A 79 3.35 -12.85 17.57
CA PHE A 79 2.21 -12.04 17.96
C PHE A 79 0.92 -12.86 17.96
N LEU A 80 0.17 -12.79 19.05
CA LEU A 80 -1.08 -13.52 19.22
C LEU A 80 -2.28 -12.58 19.05
N ILE A 81 -3.22 -12.97 18.19
CA ILE A 81 -4.45 -12.22 17.91
C ILE A 81 -5.64 -13.08 18.32
N ALA A 82 -6.29 -12.72 19.43
CA ALA A 82 -7.55 -13.32 19.85
C ALA A 82 -8.69 -12.90 18.89
N GLY A 83 -9.44 -13.87 18.37
CA GLY A 83 -10.45 -13.61 17.35
C GLY A 83 -9.83 -13.24 15.99
N GLY A 84 -8.64 -13.77 15.66
CA GLY A 84 -7.86 -13.39 14.48
C GLY A 84 -8.57 -13.52 13.12
N PHE A 85 -9.64 -14.31 13.05
CA PHE A 85 -10.46 -14.47 11.84
C PHE A 85 -11.70 -13.58 11.77
N GLY A 86 -12.00 -12.80 12.82
CA GLY A 86 -13.05 -11.77 12.79
C GLY A 86 -12.69 -10.58 11.89
N GLY A 87 -13.64 -9.72 11.55
CA GLY A 87 -13.40 -8.58 10.64
C GLY A 87 -12.20 -7.72 11.07
N LEU A 88 -12.18 -7.32 12.35
CA LEU A 88 -11.10 -6.54 12.94
C LEU A 88 -9.79 -7.35 13.07
N GLY A 89 -9.87 -8.61 13.53
CA GLY A 89 -8.69 -9.46 13.70
C GLY A 89 -7.92 -9.64 12.38
N ARG A 90 -8.62 -9.79 11.26
CA ARG A 90 -7.99 -9.87 9.94
C ARG A 90 -7.35 -8.56 9.49
N ALA A 91 -7.97 -7.41 9.81
CA ALA A 91 -7.40 -6.10 9.51
C ALA A 91 -6.13 -5.85 10.34
N ILE A 92 -6.17 -6.18 11.64
CA ILE A 92 -5.02 -6.10 12.54
C ILE A 92 -3.89 -7.01 12.05
N ALA A 93 -4.18 -8.27 11.66
CA ALA A 93 -3.16 -9.17 11.14
C ALA A 93 -2.40 -8.57 9.94
N ARG A 94 -3.14 -8.02 8.97
CA ARG A 94 -2.52 -7.35 7.80
C ARG A 94 -1.67 -6.15 8.19
N TRP A 95 -2.19 -5.33 9.11
CA TRP A 95 -1.48 -4.18 9.63
C TRP A 95 -0.20 -4.58 10.38
N MET A 96 -0.25 -5.59 11.24
CA MET A 96 0.95 -6.06 11.95
C MET A 96 2.02 -6.55 10.99
N VAL A 97 1.64 -7.31 9.95
CA VAL A 97 2.59 -7.76 8.94
C VAL A 97 3.15 -6.58 8.14
N SER A 98 2.35 -5.55 7.84
CA SER A 98 2.88 -4.32 7.21
C SER A 98 3.79 -3.51 8.14
N ARG A 99 3.71 -3.73 9.45
CA ARG A 99 4.58 -3.12 10.48
C ARG A 99 5.81 -3.96 10.88
N GLY A 100 6.01 -5.13 10.27
CA GLY A 100 7.22 -5.94 10.45
C GLY A 100 7.01 -7.32 11.07
N ALA A 101 5.80 -7.65 11.54
CA ALA A 101 5.54 -8.96 12.13
C ALA A 101 5.74 -10.10 11.13
N ARG A 102 6.49 -11.13 11.51
CA ARG A 102 6.77 -12.32 10.70
C ARG A 102 6.21 -13.62 11.26
N SER A 103 5.74 -13.62 12.52
CA SER A 103 5.16 -14.78 13.19
C SER A 103 3.83 -14.40 13.86
N LEU A 104 2.73 -15.05 13.46
CA LEU A 104 1.38 -14.79 13.97
C LEU A 104 0.70 -16.04 14.54
N ILE A 105 0.01 -15.90 15.67
CA ILE A 105 -0.91 -16.90 16.22
C ILE A 105 -2.33 -16.34 16.13
N LEU A 106 -3.12 -16.85 15.18
CA LEU A 106 -4.49 -16.44 14.92
C LEU A 106 -5.46 -17.34 15.73
N LEU A 107 -5.81 -16.89 16.93
CA LEU A 107 -6.73 -17.63 17.80
C LEU A 107 -8.18 -17.43 17.36
N SER A 108 -8.92 -18.54 17.30
CA SER A 108 -10.35 -18.52 17.03
C SER A 108 -11.04 -19.74 17.61
N ARG A 109 -12.26 -19.58 18.14
CA ARG A 109 -13.09 -20.69 18.61
C ARG A 109 -13.57 -21.60 17.48
N SER A 110 -13.77 -21.06 16.29
CA SER A 110 -14.31 -21.79 15.13
C SER A 110 -13.24 -22.20 14.13
N GLY A 111 -12.02 -21.66 14.25
CA GLY A 111 -10.97 -21.80 13.24
C GLY A 111 -11.32 -21.13 11.90
N PRO A 112 -10.59 -21.42 10.82
CA PRO A 112 -10.79 -20.78 9.52
C PRO A 112 -11.83 -21.48 8.63
N LYS A 113 -12.16 -22.76 8.88
CA LYS A 113 -12.91 -23.63 7.93
C LYS A 113 -14.25 -23.05 7.48
N ASN A 114 -14.98 -22.37 8.37
CA ASN A 114 -16.32 -21.88 8.09
C ASN A 114 -16.35 -20.39 7.67
N ASN A 115 -15.18 -19.80 7.37
CA ASN A 115 -15.08 -18.38 7.04
C ASN A 115 -14.21 -18.19 5.78
N PRO A 116 -14.81 -17.93 4.61
CA PRO A 116 -14.07 -17.71 3.37
C PRO A 116 -13.01 -16.60 3.49
N ASN A 117 -13.35 -15.51 4.21
CA ASN A 117 -12.41 -14.41 4.42
C ASN A 117 -11.23 -14.79 5.33
N ALA A 118 -11.37 -15.82 6.16
CA ALA A 118 -10.25 -16.38 6.92
C ALA A 118 -9.29 -17.11 5.99
N VAL A 119 -9.80 -17.89 5.03
CA VAL A 119 -8.98 -18.59 4.04
C VAL A 119 -8.18 -17.59 3.20
N VAL A 120 -8.82 -16.52 2.71
CA VAL A 120 -8.15 -15.44 1.97
C VAL A 120 -6.99 -14.85 2.78
N LEU A 121 -7.19 -14.55 4.06
CA LEU A 121 -6.11 -14.07 4.91
C LEU A 121 -4.96 -15.08 5.02
N LEU A 122 -5.25 -16.37 5.21
CA LEU A 122 -4.20 -17.39 5.34
C LEU A 122 -3.39 -17.53 4.05
N ASP A 123 -4.03 -17.42 2.89
CA ASP A 123 -3.34 -17.47 1.60
C ASP A 123 -2.49 -16.21 1.37
N GLU A 124 -2.98 -15.02 1.73
CA GLU A 124 -2.17 -13.78 1.73
C GLU A 124 -0.92 -13.91 2.62
N LEU A 125 -1.09 -14.44 3.84
CA LEU A 125 0.02 -14.66 4.77
C LEU A 125 1.03 -15.67 4.21
N ARG A 126 0.55 -16.76 3.59
CA ARG A 126 1.39 -17.77 2.95
C ARG A 126 2.16 -17.19 1.76
N ALA A 127 1.50 -16.42 0.90
CA ALA A 127 2.13 -15.75 -0.25
C ALA A 127 3.24 -14.77 0.19
N ARG A 128 3.09 -14.16 1.36
CA ARG A 128 4.07 -13.25 1.97
C ARG A 128 5.10 -13.96 2.86
N GLN A 129 5.11 -15.30 2.87
CA GLN A 129 6.01 -16.14 3.66
C GLN A 129 5.97 -15.82 5.16
N ILE A 130 4.82 -15.41 5.68
CA ILE A 130 4.62 -15.15 7.10
C ILE A 130 4.39 -16.48 7.81
N LYS A 131 5.13 -16.74 8.88
CA LYS A 131 4.88 -17.88 9.75
C LYS A 131 3.56 -17.63 10.48
N PHE A 132 2.62 -18.56 10.38
CA PHE A 132 1.38 -18.44 11.12
C PHE A 132 0.88 -19.77 11.65
N GLN A 133 0.10 -19.67 12.72
CA GLN A 133 -0.61 -20.78 13.30
C GLN A 133 -2.03 -20.34 13.65
N ASN A 134 -2.95 -21.28 13.67
CA ASN A 134 -4.37 -21.01 13.82
C ASN A 134 -5.05 -21.97 14.80
N PRO A 135 -4.59 -22.03 16.07
CA PRO A 135 -5.15 -22.94 17.05
C PRO A 135 -6.63 -22.63 17.29
N ARG A 136 -7.44 -23.70 17.28
CA ARG A 136 -8.83 -23.63 17.71
C ARG A 136 -8.87 -23.60 19.24
N CYS A 137 -9.00 -22.42 19.83
CA CYS A 137 -9.01 -22.25 21.28
C CYS A 137 -9.86 -21.04 21.67
N ASP A 138 -10.50 -21.14 22.83
CA ASP A 138 -11.15 -20.02 23.50
C ASP A 138 -10.10 -19.29 24.36
N ALA A 139 -10.01 -17.97 24.22
CA ALA A 139 -9.06 -17.16 24.98
C ALA A 139 -9.40 -17.10 26.48
N THR A 140 -10.64 -17.39 26.86
CA THR A 140 -11.09 -17.42 28.25
C THR A 140 -10.64 -18.68 28.99
N ASN A 141 -10.30 -19.76 28.27
CA ASN A 141 -9.79 -20.99 28.87
C ASN A 141 -8.26 -20.92 29.01
N ARG A 142 -7.80 -20.46 30.18
CA ARG A 142 -6.39 -20.23 30.49
C ARG A 142 -5.52 -21.46 30.27
N GLU A 143 -5.91 -22.62 30.77
CA GLU A 143 -5.13 -23.85 30.68
C GLU A 143 -4.93 -24.31 29.22
N LYS A 144 -6.02 -24.35 28.44
CA LYS A 144 -5.96 -24.70 27.02
C LYS A 144 -5.12 -23.69 26.24
N LEU A 145 -5.24 -22.40 26.56
CA LEU A 145 -4.46 -21.36 25.92
C LEU A 145 -2.96 -21.55 26.19
N LEU A 146 -2.57 -21.76 27.45
CA LEU A 146 -1.17 -22.00 27.84
C LEU A 146 -0.61 -23.25 27.16
N GLN A 147 -1.36 -24.35 27.15
CA GLN A 147 -0.94 -25.58 26.47
C GLN A 147 -0.72 -25.34 24.97
N LYS A 148 -1.60 -24.58 24.31
CA LYS A 148 -1.48 -24.27 22.89
C LYS A 148 -0.33 -23.31 22.62
N ILE A 149 -0.08 -22.30 23.43
CA ILE A 149 1.05 -21.38 23.25
C ILE A 149 2.38 -22.12 23.48
N ALA A 150 2.48 -22.91 24.56
CA ALA A 150 3.71 -23.64 24.90
C ALA A 150 4.12 -24.63 23.80
N ARG A 151 3.17 -25.42 23.28
CA ARG A 151 3.42 -26.34 22.15
C ARG A 151 3.94 -25.61 20.91
N GLN A 152 3.52 -24.37 20.72
CA GLN A 152 3.82 -23.58 19.53
C GLN A 152 5.12 -22.80 19.63
N GLN A 153 5.55 -22.43 20.84
CA GLN A 153 6.90 -21.94 21.08
C GLN A 153 7.94 -23.04 20.88
N ALA A 154 7.66 -24.28 21.31
CA ALA A 154 8.58 -25.41 21.12
C ALA A 154 8.90 -25.69 19.64
N LEU A 155 7.90 -25.60 18.75
CA LEU A 155 8.08 -25.79 17.30
C LEU A 155 8.78 -24.62 16.59
N ALA A 156 9.01 -23.49 17.28
CA ALA A 156 9.69 -22.34 16.72
C ALA A 156 11.21 -22.33 17.01
N TYR A 157 11.69 -23.23 17.89
CA TYR A 157 13.09 -23.39 18.30
C TYR A 157 13.76 -24.68 17.78
N GLU A 158 13.09 -25.42 16.90
CA GLU A 158 13.64 -26.51 16.08
C GLU A 158 13.85 -26.02 14.63
#